data_AF-A0A972VBL2-F1
#
_entry.id   AF-A0A972VBL2-F1
#
_cell.length_a   1.000
_cell.length_b   1.000
_cell.length_c   1.000
_cell.angle_alpha   90.00
_cell.angle_beta   90.00
_cell.angle_gamma   90.00
#
_symmetry.space_group_name_H-M   'P 1'
#
loop_
_entity.id
_entity.type
_entity.pdbx_description
1 polymer ?
#
loop_
_entity_poly.entity_id
_entity_poly.type
_entity_poly.pdbx_seq_one_letter_code
_entity_poly.pdbx_strand_id
1 'polypeptide(L)'
;MPPPLAQIAACSHLAPTYFHRVFRDLFHTTPLTYMTRRRLDSARQLLSSTSLPVKEIAYRVGYDNEFYFSRIFRKHFGLSPKDFQDNFTRHI
;
A
#
# COMPACT_ATOMS: atom_id res chain seq x y z
N MET A 1 4.21 12.07 6.86
CA MET A 1 4.63 11.75 5.48
C MET A 1 5.99 11.07 5.58
N PRO A 2 6.13 9.75 5.31
CA PRO A 2 7.45 9.14 5.33
C PRO A 2 8.20 9.58 4.06
N PRO A 3 9.50 9.92 4.16
CA PRO A 3 10.25 10.45 3.04
C PRO A 3 10.36 9.40 1.92
N PRO A 4 10.11 9.76 0.66
CA PRO A 4 10.00 8.81 -0.45
C PRO A 4 11.40 8.44 -0.95
N LEU A 5 11.87 7.20 -0.71
CA LEU A 5 12.99 6.47 -1.36
C LEU A 5 14.39 7.14 -1.40
N ALA A 6 14.50 8.44 -1.65
CA ALA A 6 15.71 9.25 -1.69
C ALA A 6 16.48 9.27 -0.36
N GLN A 7 15.79 9.24 0.79
CA GLN A 7 16.48 9.17 2.10
C GLN A 7 17.06 7.78 2.40
N ILE A 8 16.41 6.70 1.94
CA ILE A 8 16.94 5.33 2.09
C ILE A 8 18.18 5.14 1.20
N ALA A 9 18.18 5.77 0.02
CA ALA A 9 19.34 5.85 -0.86
C ALA A 9 20.46 6.75 -0.30
N ALA A 10 20.15 7.80 0.46
CA ALA A 10 21.18 8.66 1.07
C ALA A 10 21.98 7.95 2.18
N CYS A 11 21.38 6.98 2.89
CA CYS A 11 22.08 6.17 3.90
C CYS A 11 22.87 5.00 3.32
N SER A 12 22.73 4.71 2.02
CA SER A 12 23.30 3.53 1.38
C SER A 12 24.03 3.99 0.12
N HIS A 13 25.36 3.93 0.08
CA HIS A 13 26.18 4.30 -1.09
C HIS A 13 25.99 3.36 -2.30
N LEU A 14 24.74 3.04 -2.67
CA LEU A 14 24.37 1.98 -3.59
C LEU A 14 23.49 2.57 -4.69
N ALA A 15 23.95 2.45 -5.92
CA ALA A 15 23.19 2.85 -7.11
C ALA A 15 21.79 2.18 -7.11
N PRO A 16 20.74 2.86 -7.63
CA PRO A 16 19.36 2.34 -7.65
C PRO A 16 19.22 0.93 -8.24
N THR A 17 20.09 0.58 -9.19
CA THR A 17 20.18 -0.75 -9.81
C THR A 17 20.70 -1.82 -8.85
N TYR A 18 21.68 -1.49 -8.02
CA TYR A 18 22.20 -2.38 -6.98
C TYR A 18 21.16 -2.59 -5.87
N PHE A 19 20.48 -1.52 -5.44
CA PHE A 19 19.38 -1.64 -4.49
C PHE A 19 18.23 -2.51 -5.01
N HIS A 20 17.82 -2.34 -6.28
CA HIS A 20 16.79 -3.18 -6.89
C HIS A 20 17.19 -4.66 -6.95
N ARG A 21 18.46 -4.95 -7.24
CA ARG A 21 19.01 -6.31 -7.30
C ARG A 21 19.06 -6.93 -5.90
N VAL A 22 19.67 -6.26 -4.94
CA VAL A 22 19.76 -6.74 -3.55
C VAL A 22 18.37 -6.93 -2.94
N PHE A 23 17.43 -6.01 -3.20
CA PHE A 23 16.07 -6.13 -2.71
C PHE A 23 15.35 -7.35 -3.31
N ARG A 24 15.55 -7.62 -4.61
CA ARG A 24 15.01 -8.82 -5.25
C ARG A 24 15.66 -10.09 -4.71
N ASP A 25 16.96 -10.07 -4.43
CA ASP A 25 17.68 -11.23 -3.91
C ASP A 25 17.23 -11.57 -2.48
N LEU A 26 16.91 -10.55 -1.66
CA LEU A 26 16.45 -10.72 -0.28
C LEU A 26 14.95 -11.00 -0.13
N PHE A 27 14.10 -10.31 -0.91
CA PHE A 27 12.65 -10.33 -0.75
C PHE A 27 11.90 -11.02 -1.91
N HIS A 28 12.63 -11.53 -2.90
CA HIS A 28 12.10 -12.17 -4.12
C HIS A 28 11.03 -11.33 -4.83
N THR A 29 11.06 -10.01 -4.67
CA THR A 29 10.09 -9.08 -5.23
C THR A 29 10.74 -7.72 -5.51
N THR A 30 10.02 -6.83 -6.19
CA THR A 30 10.53 -5.48 -6.42
C THR A 30 10.17 -4.56 -5.25
N PRO A 31 10.99 -3.53 -4.94
CA PRO A 31 10.65 -2.53 -3.93
C PRO A 31 9.24 -1.94 -4.12
N LEU A 32 8.86 -1.64 -5.37
CA LEU A 32 7.55 -1.09 -5.69
C LEU A 32 6.41 -2.07 -5.39
N THR A 33 6.56 -3.34 -5.73
CA THR A 33 5.58 -4.39 -5.42
C THR A 33 5.45 -4.57 -3.91
N TYR A 34 6.57 -4.58 -3.18
CA TYR A 34 6.58 -4.68 -1.73
C TYR A 34 5.89 -3.48 -1.08
N MET A 35 6.22 -2.25 -1.48
CA MET A 35 5.57 -1.04 -0.99
C MET A 35 4.07 -1.06 -1.27
N THR A 36 3.67 -1.49 -2.47
CA THR A 36 2.24 -1.63 -2.84
C THR A 36 1.54 -2.59 -1.89
N ARG A 37 2.10 -3.78 -1.64
CA ARG A 37 1.54 -4.75 -0.68
C ARG A 37 1.40 -4.15 0.72
N ARG A 38 2.45 -3.52 1.23
CA ARG A 38 2.43 -2.87 2.56
C ARG A 38 1.35 -1.78 2.67
N ARG A 39 1.19 -0.95 1.64
CA ARG A 39 0.13 0.08 1.60
C ARG A 39 -1.26 -0.54 1.61
N LEU A 40 -1.46 -1.61 0.83
CA LEU A 40 -2.72 -2.34 0.76
C LEU A 40 -3.06 -3.03 2.09
N ASP A 41 -2.08 -3.60 2.77
CA ASP A 41 -2.26 -4.21 4.10
C ASP A 41 -2.66 -3.16 5.14
N SER A 42 -2.03 -1.98 5.14
CA SER A 42 -2.45 -0.87 6.01
C SER A 42 -3.85 -0.38 5.66
N ALA A 43 -4.21 -0.31 4.37
CA ALA A 43 -5.55 0.08 3.96
C ALA A 43 -6.60 -0.92 4.45
N ARG A 44 -6.29 -2.22 4.38
CA ARG A 44 -7.15 -3.29 4.90
C ARG A 44 -7.43 -3.11 6.40
N GLN A 45 -6.39 -2.82 7.19
CA GLN A 45 -6.54 -2.56 8.62
C GLN A 45 -7.45 -1.37 8.89
N LEU A 46 -7.23 -0.25 8.20
CA LEU A 46 -8.04 0.96 8.35
C LEU A 46 -9.51 0.75 7.95
N LEU A 47 -9.75 0.01 6.86
CA LEU A 47 -11.11 -0.31 6.41
C LEU A 47 -11.85 -1.21 7.40
N SER A 48 -11.15 -2.11 8.11
CA SER A 48 -11.77 -2.99 9.12
C SER A 48 -11.91 -2.33 10.50
N SER A 49 -11.09 -1.33 10.83
CA SER A 49 -11.04 -0.75 12.18
C SER A 49 -11.66 0.64 12.29
N THR A 50 -12.10 1.25 11.18
CA THR A 50 -12.60 2.62 11.15
C THR A 50 -13.77 2.79 10.19
N SER A 51 -14.60 3.82 10.43
CA SER A 51 -15.69 4.24 9.53
C SER A 51 -15.28 5.41 8.62
N LEU A 52 -13.98 5.55 8.36
CA LEU A 52 -13.46 6.65 7.54
C LEU A 52 -13.87 6.46 6.07
N PRO A 53 -14.13 7.55 5.33
CA PRO A 53 -14.40 7.46 3.90
C PRO A 53 -13.24 6.79 3.15
N VAL A 54 -13.57 5.95 2.16
CA VAL A 54 -12.58 5.25 1.33
C VAL A 54 -11.55 6.20 0.72
N LYS A 55 -11.98 7.38 0.25
CA LYS A 55 -11.12 8.46 -0.22
C LYS A 55 -10.04 8.87 0.78
N GLU A 56 -10.41 9.04 2.04
CA GLU A 56 -9.50 9.45 3.11
C GLU A 56 -8.50 8.33 3.43
N ILE A 57 -8.96 7.09 3.43
CA ILE A 57 -8.09 5.91 3.61
C ILE A 57 -7.08 5.82 2.46
N ALA A 58 -7.52 6.01 1.21
CA ALA A 58 -6.65 6.04 0.04
C ALA A 58 -5.54 7.09 0.18
N TYR A 59 -5.89 8.30 0.61
CA TYR A 59 -4.92 9.36 0.85
C TYR A 59 -3.93 9.00 1.96
N ARG A 60 -4.39 8.45 3.09
CA ARG A 60 -3.53 8.05 4.21
C ARG A 60 -2.55 6.94 3.87
N VAL A 61 -2.92 6.02 2.98
CA VAL A 61 -2.02 4.96 2.50
C VAL A 61 -1.19 5.38 1.28
N GLY A 62 -1.24 6.66 0.89
CA GLY A 62 -0.37 7.27 -0.10
C GLY A 62 -0.85 7.12 -1.55
N TYR A 63 -2.16 7.13 -1.78
CA TYR A 63 -2.79 7.21 -3.09
C TYR A 63 -3.59 8.50 -3.23
N ASP A 64 -3.23 9.32 -4.21
CA ASP A 64 -3.96 10.58 -4.50
C ASP A 64 -5.26 10.34 -5.27
N ASN A 65 -5.36 9.19 -5.95
CA ASN A 65 -6.52 8.82 -6.76
C ASN A 65 -7.23 7.60 -6.15
N GLU A 66 -8.43 7.83 -5.60
CA GLU A 66 -9.29 6.82 -4.98
C GLU A 66 -9.71 5.71 -5.96
N PHE A 67 -9.98 6.03 -7.23
CA PHE A 67 -10.37 5.04 -8.24
C PHE A 67 -9.21 4.09 -8.55
N TYR A 68 -7.99 4.63 -8.66
CA TYR A 68 -6.79 3.83 -8.86
C TYR A 68 -6.51 2.92 -7.66
N PHE A 69 -6.59 3.47 -6.44
CA PHE A 69 -6.51 2.70 -5.21
C PHE A 69 -7.54 1.56 -5.20
N SER A 70 -8.81 1.87 -5.48
CA SER A 70 -9.90 0.89 -5.48
C SER A 70 -9.66 -0.24 -6.49
N ARG A 71 -9.14 0.09 -7.67
CA ARG A 71 -8.79 -0.90 -8.70
C ARG A 71 -7.67 -1.84 -8.24
N ILE A 72 -6.61 -1.31 -7.65
CA ILE A 72 -5.50 -2.12 -7.14
C ILE A 72 -5.96 -2.96 -5.94
N PHE A 73 -6.68 -2.37 -5.01
CA PHE A 73 -7.18 -3.04 -3.81
C PHE A 73 -8.06 -4.22 -4.20
N ARG A 74 -9.01 -4.02 -5.13
CA ARG A 74 -9.84 -5.12 -5.66
C ARG A 74 -9.02 -6.18 -6.38
N LYS A 75 -8.00 -5.79 -7.15
CA LYS A 75 -7.10 -6.76 -7.79
C LYS A 75 -6.35 -7.62 -6.76
N HIS A 76 -6.03 -7.07 -5.60
CA HIS A 76 -5.26 -7.76 -4.56
C HIS A 76 -6.12 -8.59 -3.60
N PHE A 77 -7.30 -8.10 -3.20
CA PHE A 77 -8.16 -8.72 -2.18
C PHE A 77 -9.48 -9.28 -2.73
N GLY A 78 -9.77 -9.11 -4.02
CA GLY A 78 -10.99 -9.60 -4.66
C GLY A 78 -12.24 -8.75 -4.45
N LEU A 79 -12.26 -7.87 -3.44
CA LEU A 79 -13.38 -7.00 -3.09
C LEU A 79 -13.02 -5.51 -3.26
N SER A 80 -14.02 -4.66 -3.55
CA SER A 80 -13.77 -3.22 -3.51
C SER A 80 -13.50 -2.76 -2.06
N PRO A 81 -12.78 -1.65 -1.85
CA PRO A 81 -12.57 -1.12 -0.49
C PRO A 81 -13.89 -0.88 0.26
N LYS A 82 -14.92 -0.39 -0.45
CA LYS A 82 -16.23 -0.12 0.14
C LYS A 82 -16.95 -1.41 0.53
N ASP A 83 -16.97 -2.42 -0.35
CA ASP A 83 -17.55 -3.72 -0.02
C ASP A 83 -16.81 -4.37 1.16
N PHE A 84 -15.50 -4.19 1.23
CA PHE A 84 -14.69 -4.67 2.35
C PHE A 84 -15.14 -3.99 3.67
N GLN A 85 -15.25 -2.65 3.68
CA GLN A 85 -15.70 -1.89 4.85
C GLN A 85 -17.13 -2.25 5.28
N ASP A 86 -18.06 -2.40 4.32
CA ASP A 86 -19.45 -2.76 4.59
C ASP A 86 -19.58 -4.17 5.18
N ASN A 87 -18.77 -5.12 4.72
CA ASN A 87 -18.75 -6.48 5.28
C ASN A 87 -18.31 -6.48 6.76
N PHE A 88 -17.28 -5.71 7.12
CA PHE A 88 -16.85 -5.63 8.52
C PHE A 88 -17.85 -4.88 9.40
N THR A 89 -18.50 -3.84 8.88
CA THR A 89 -19.52 -3.08 9.63
C THR A 89 -20.75 -3.93 9.95
N ARG A 90 -21.09 -4.91 9.11
CA ARG A 90 -22.22 -5.83 9.34
C ARG A 90 -21.94 -6.95 10.36
N HIS A 91 -20.68 -7.13 10.76
CA HIS A 91 -20.25 -8.19 11.68
C HIS A 91 -19.93 -7.68 13.10
N ILE A 92 -20.22 -6.40 13.39
CA ILE A 92 -20.17 -5.79 14.73
C ILE A 92 -21.61 -5.56 15.18
#